data_AF-A0A8D0QF63-F1
#
_entry.id   AF-A0A8D0QF63-F1
#
_cell.length_a   1.000
_cell.length_b   1.000
_cell.length_c   1.000
_cell.angle_alpha   90.00
_cell.angle_beta   90.00
_cell.angle_gamma   90.00
#
_symmetry.space_group_name_H-M   'P 1'
#
loop_
_entity.id
_entity.type
_entity.pdbx_description
1 polymer ?
#
loop_
_entity_poly.entity_id
_entity_poly.type
_entity_poly.pdbx_seq_one_letter_code
_entity_poly.pdbx_strand_id
1 'polypeptide(L)'
;MDDTDAYLLNVKCYYFSRASLNIRDDDVFIVTYPKSGTIWTQQIVSLIYFEGHRNRTEMVETFDRAPFLEYNLHQMDFDILTSLFHFSNLIVPLEATDNMDHLMELFLDGKVLGSLWFDHIRGWYDFSNAHSFQDLRSSVFQIISFLEKELSEEEVDAVVSQQDIGKRTEGNFLRKGIVGDWKHHLTVKQNERFDRVFQRKMKDFPLKFIWDTDEE
;
A
#
# COMPACT_ATOMS: atom_id res chain seq x y z
N MET A 1 17.15 24.40 -22.22
CA MET A 1 16.08 23.42 -22.40
C MET A 1 16.70 22.11 -21.95
N ASP A 2 16.64 21.88 -20.64
CA ASP A 2 17.14 20.63 -20.04
C ASP A 2 16.06 19.57 -20.18
N ASP A 3 16.55 18.38 -20.51
CA ASP A 3 15.84 17.17 -20.88
C ASP A 3 14.83 16.74 -19.81
N THR A 4 13.53 16.93 -20.10
CA THR A 4 12.41 16.57 -19.21
C THR A 4 12.11 15.06 -19.18
N ASP A 5 12.92 14.22 -19.83
CA ASP A 5 12.65 12.77 -19.99
C ASP A 5 13.47 11.86 -19.05
N ALA A 6 14.07 12.39 -17.97
CA ALA A 6 14.98 11.65 -17.10
C ALA A 6 14.33 10.71 -16.05
N TYR A 7 13.01 10.51 -16.07
CA TYR A 7 12.29 9.73 -15.05
C TYR A 7 11.67 8.46 -15.63
N LEU A 8 11.80 7.33 -14.92
CA LEU A 8 11.20 6.04 -15.32
C LEU A 8 9.66 6.07 -15.30
N LEU A 9 9.12 6.75 -14.29
CA LEU A 9 7.68 6.94 -14.08
C LEU A 9 7.49 8.36 -13.56
N ASN A 10 6.68 9.15 -14.28
CA ASN A 10 6.25 10.47 -13.84
C ASN A 10 4.76 10.41 -13.51
N VAL A 11 4.48 10.00 -12.26
CA VAL A 11 3.15 10.14 -11.68
C VAL A 11 3.19 11.37 -10.79
N LYS A 12 2.19 12.24 -10.86
CA LYS A 12 2.13 13.50 -10.09
C LYS A 12 2.67 13.27 -8.67
N CYS A 13 3.73 14.01 -8.33
CA CYS A 13 4.43 14.01 -7.03
C CYS A 13 5.42 12.86 -6.74
N TYR A 14 5.66 11.92 -7.65
CA TYR A 14 6.68 10.87 -7.50
C TYR A 14 7.69 10.90 -8.65
N TYR A 15 8.95 11.12 -8.31
CA TYR A 15 10.07 11.05 -9.24
C TYR A 15 10.87 9.78 -8.97
N PHE A 16 10.68 8.75 -9.81
CA PHE A 16 11.50 7.55 -9.74
C PHE A 16 12.74 7.74 -10.62
N SER A 17 13.87 8.01 -9.99
CA SER A 17 15.16 8.09 -10.66
C SER A 17 15.47 6.74 -11.32
N ARG A 18 16.01 6.80 -12.55
CA ARG A 18 16.39 5.65 -13.35
C ARG A 18 17.70 5.03 -12.85
N ALA A 19 17.71 4.56 -11.60
CA ALA A 19 18.84 3.81 -11.07
C ALA A 19 18.76 2.36 -11.57
N SER A 20 19.40 2.06 -12.72
CA SER A 20 19.71 0.70 -13.21
C SER A 20 18.58 -0.36 -13.21
N LEU A 21 17.31 0.04 -13.10
CA LEU A 21 16.18 -0.88 -13.11
C LEU A 21 15.82 -1.19 -14.57
N ASN A 22 15.92 -2.47 -14.94
CA ASN A 22 15.46 -2.96 -16.23
C ASN A 22 14.05 -3.51 -16.07
N ILE A 23 13.04 -2.69 -16.38
CA ILE A 23 11.62 -3.07 -16.33
C ILE A 23 11.34 -3.98 -17.54
N ARG A 24 10.72 -5.12 -17.27
CA ARG A 24 10.25 -6.09 -18.27
C ARG A 24 8.74 -5.98 -18.43
N ASP A 25 8.25 -6.46 -19.56
CA ASP A 25 6.81 -6.41 -19.88
C ASP A 25 5.95 -7.28 -18.94
N ASP A 26 6.56 -8.27 -18.27
CA ASP A 26 5.92 -9.17 -17.31
C ASP A 26 6.10 -8.75 -15.83
N ASP A 27 6.75 -7.62 -15.57
CA ASP A 27 6.91 -7.11 -14.21
C ASP A 27 5.58 -6.58 -13.65
N VAL A 28 5.28 -6.92 -12.39
CA VAL A 28 4.09 -6.46 -11.68
C VAL A 28 4.47 -5.52 -10.55
N PHE A 29 3.90 -4.32 -10.56
CA PHE A 29 4.12 -3.31 -9.52
C PHE A 29 2.95 -3.29 -8.52
N ILE A 30 3.28 -3.41 -7.24
CA ILE A 30 2.33 -3.19 -6.15
C ILE A 30 2.53 -1.77 -5.63
N VAL A 31 1.61 -0.88 -5.99
CA VAL A 31 1.65 0.51 -5.56
C VAL A 31 0.59 0.74 -4.50
N THR A 32 1.01 1.21 -3.33
CA THR A 32 0.11 1.44 -2.20
C THR A 32 0.52 2.67 -1.41
N TYR A 33 -0.46 3.40 -0.88
CA TYR A 33 -0.19 4.36 0.18
C TYR A 33 0.19 3.59 1.46
N PRO A 34 1.12 4.11 2.30
CA PRO A 34 1.50 3.45 3.53
C PRO A 34 0.31 3.05 4.39
N LYS A 35 0.34 1.81 4.90
CA LYS A 35 -0.71 1.19 5.74
C LYS A 35 -2.04 0.89 5.01
N SER A 36 -2.05 0.86 3.67
CA SER A 36 -3.21 0.46 2.85
C SER A 36 -3.19 -1.00 2.38
N GLY A 37 -2.44 -1.89 3.05
CA GLY A 37 -2.46 -3.34 2.77
C GLY A 37 -1.30 -3.89 1.94
N THR A 38 -0.17 -3.18 1.84
CA THR A 38 1.01 -3.57 1.03
C THR A 38 1.46 -5.01 1.27
N ILE A 39 1.72 -5.39 2.53
CA ILE A 39 2.20 -6.74 2.88
C ILE A 39 1.16 -7.81 2.50
N TRP A 40 -0.11 -7.50 2.69
CA TRP A 40 -1.20 -8.41 2.36
C TRP A 40 -1.27 -8.67 0.85
N THR A 41 -1.21 -7.61 0.04
CA THR A 41 -1.16 -7.73 -1.43
C THR A 41 0.08 -8.49 -1.88
N GLN A 42 1.26 -8.20 -1.31
CA GLN A 42 2.50 -8.92 -1.61
C GLN A 42 2.37 -10.42 -1.35
N GLN A 43 1.77 -10.83 -0.23
CA GLN A 43 1.54 -12.26 0.04
C GLN A 43 0.60 -12.91 -0.96
N ILE A 44 -0.53 -12.28 -1.28
CA ILE A 44 -1.50 -12.82 -2.26
C ILE A 44 -0.83 -13.02 -3.61
N VAL A 45 -0.21 -11.96 -4.14
CA VAL A 45 0.46 -12.00 -5.45
C VAL A 45 1.51 -13.10 -5.45
N SER A 46 2.29 -13.22 -4.39
CA SER A 46 3.31 -14.26 -4.32
C SER A 46 2.74 -15.69 -4.24
N LEU A 47 1.64 -15.91 -3.52
CA LEU A 47 0.97 -17.21 -3.48
C LEU A 47 0.34 -17.57 -4.84
N ILE A 48 -0.08 -16.57 -5.62
CA ILE A 48 -0.57 -16.75 -7.00
C ILE A 48 0.58 -17.09 -7.95
N TYR A 49 1.74 -16.43 -7.85
CA TYR A 49 2.89 -16.69 -8.74
C TYR A 49 3.64 -17.98 -8.43
N PHE A 50 3.83 -18.30 -7.15
CA PHE A 50 4.75 -19.35 -6.72
C PHE A 50 4.00 -20.52 -6.08
N GLU A 51 3.76 -21.58 -6.86
CA GLU A 51 3.12 -22.81 -6.38
C GLU A 51 3.86 -23.40 -5.18
N GLY A 52 5.20 -23.37 -5.18
CA GLY A 52 6.00 -23.89 -4.07
C GLY A 52 5.71 -23.19 -2.74
N HIS A 53 5.39 -21.90 -2.77
CA HIS A 53 4.94 -21.17 -1.59
C HIS A 53 3.51 -21.53 -1.19
N ARG A 54 2.61 -21.64 -2.17
CA ARG A 54 1.22 -22.06 -1.96
C ARG A 54 1.16 -23.44 -1.29
N ASN A 55 2.02 -24.35 -1.72
CA ASN A 55 2.10 -25.73 -1.24
C ASN A 55 3.10 -25.92 -0.08
N ARG A 56 3.74 -24.83 0.38
CA ARG A 56 4.73 -24.80 1.48
C ARG A 56 5.95 -25.71 1.26
N THR A 57 6.33 -25.92 0.00
CA THR A 57 7.55 -26.63 -0.39
C THR A 57 8.75 -25.69 -0.55
N GLU A 58 8.53 -24.38 -0.57
CA GLU A 58 9.56 -23.34 -0.64
C GLU A 58 9.37 -22.28 0.45
N MET A 59 10.48 -21.74 0.97
CA MET A 59 10.51 -20.71 2.01
C MET A 59 11.45 -19.57 1.64
N VAL A 60 11.18 -18.91 0.50
CA VAL A 60 11.73 -17.59 0.17
C VAL A 60 10.96 -16.49 0.91
N GLU A 61 11.69 -15.52 1.47
CA GLU A 61 11.07 -14.43 2.20
C GLU A 61 10.27 -13.49 1.29
N THR A 62 9.37 -12.73 1.88
CA THR A 62 8.48 -11.82 1.12
C THR A 62 9.23 -10.69 0.45
N PHE A 63 10.25 -10.16 1.13
CA PHE A 63 11.07 -9.07 0.62
C PHE A 63 11.91 -9.48 -0.59
N ASP A 64 12.27 -10.76 -0.70
CA ASP A 64 13.04 -11.27 -1.83
C ASP A 64 12.14 -11.50 -3.06
N ARG A 65 10.86 -11.83 -2.83
CA ARG A 65 9.86 -12.05 -3.88
C ARG A 65 9.22 -10.75 -4.40
N ALA A 66 9.05 -9.77 -3.51
CA ALA A 66 8.45 -8.48 -3.80
C ALA A 66 9.36 -7.34 -3.27
N PRO A 67 10.53 -7.12 -3.90
CA PRO A 67 11.48 -6.11 -3.46
C PRO A 67 10.90 -4.70 -3.62
N PHE A 68 11.27 -3.81 -2.69
CA PHE A 68 10.93 -2.39 -2.78
C PHE A 68 11.87 -1.69 -3.76
N LEU A 69 11.33 -0.83 -4.61
CA LEU A 69 12.13 -0.05 -5.55
C LEU A 69 13.01 0.97 -4.83
N GLU A 70 12.53 1.48 -3.71
CA GLU A 70 13.16 2.55 -2.94
C GLU A 70 14.31 2.05 -2.04
N TYR A 71 14.35 0.74 -1.72
CA TYR A 71 15.34 0.18 -0.80
C TYR A 71 15.77 -1.22 -1.22
N ASN A 72 17.06 -1.38 -1.55
CA ASN A 72 17.66 -2.70 -1.75
C ASN A 72 18.23 -3.22 -0.42
N LEU A 73 17.45 -4.05 0.28
CA LEU A 73 17.84 -4.59 1.59
C LEU A 73 19.02 -5.59 1.51
N HIS A 74 19.35 -6.11 0.34
CA HIS A 74 20.48 -7.03 0.15
C HIS A 74 21.80 -6.31 -0.16
N GLN A 75 21.75 -5.02 -0.51
CA GLN A 75 22.92 -4.20 -0.81
C GLN A 75 22.92 -2.95 0.06
N MET A 76 22.81 -3.14 1.37
CA MET A 76 22.92 -2.02 2.31
C MET A 76 24.39 -1.59 2.43
N ASP A 77 24.73 -0.45 1.85
CA ASP A 77 26.03 0.20 2.01
C ASP A 77 25.95 1.38 3.02
N PHE A 78 27.07 2.07 3.21
CA PHE A 78 27.13 3.19 4.15
C PHE A 78 26.25 4.37 3.73
N ASP A 79 26.06 4.59 2.43
CA ASP A 79 25.21 5.68 1.92
C ASP A 79 23.73 5.38 2.16
N ILE A 80 23.31 4.13 1.94
CA ILE A 80 21.96 3.64 2.27
C ILE A 80 21.73 3.66 3.77
N LEU A 81 22.72 3.26 4.59
CA LEU A 81 22.61 3.33 6.05
C LEU A 81 22.44 4.77 6.54
N THR A 82 23.23 5.72 6.01
CA THR A 82 23.10 7.14 6.34
C THR A 82 21.76 7.71 5.88
N SER A 83 21.33 7.37 4.67
CA SER A 83 20.01 7.75 4.15
C SER A 83 18.87 7.19 5.02
N LEU A 84 18.95 5.90 5.38
CA LEU A 84 17.99 5.23 6.26
C LEU A 84 17.99 5.81 7.67
N PHE A 85 19.14 6.25 8.20
CA PHE A 85 19.23 6.95 9.49
C PHE A 85 18.55 8.31 9.44
N HIS A 86 18.73 9.09 8.37
CA HIS A 86 18.03 10.37 8.23
C HIS A 86 16.53 10.18 7.97
N PHE A 87 16.17 9.20 7.15
CA PHE A 87 14.78 8.82 6.88
C PHE A 87 14.07 8.30 8.14
N SER A 88 14.73 7.44 8.92
CA SER A 88 14.21 7.00 10.20
C SER A 88 14.06 8.18 11.15
N ASN A 89 15.00 9.12 11.22
CA ASN A 89 14.82 10.35 12.01
C ASN A 89 13.73 11.31 11.48
N LEU A 90 13.23 11.14 10.25
CA LEU A 90 12.04 11.84 9.75
C LEU A 90 10.74 11.10 10.13
N ILE A 91 10.80 9.77 10.31
CA ILE A 91 9.67 8.91 10.64
C ILE A 91 9.53 8.69 12.16
N VAL A 92 10.63 8.58 12.89
CA VAL A 92 10.73 8.35 14.33
C VAL A 92 10.10 9.50 15.14
N PRO A 93 10.05 10.77 14.69
CA PRO A 93 9.23 11.78 15.35
C PRO A 93 7.71 11.54 15.25
N LEU A 94 7.26 10.59 14.41
CA LEU A 94 5.89 10.04 14.47
C LEU A 94 5.73 9.00 15.60
N GLU A 95 6.77 8.77 16.42
CA GLU A 95 6.65 8.02 17.69
C GLU A 95 5.53 8.63 18.52
N ALA A 96 4.49 7.82 18.71
CA ALA A 96 3.42 7.94 19.69
C ALA A 96 2.98 9.39 19.96
N THR A 97 2.47 10.08 18.94
CA THR A 97 1.57 11.18 19.25
C THR A 97 0.32 10.55 19.88
N ASP A 98 0.13 10.70 21.20
CA ASP A 98 -1.15 10.42 21.88
C ASP A 98 -2.24 11.41 21.41
N ASN A 99 -1.89 12.32 20.51
CA ASN A 99 -2.72 13.40 20.03
C ASN A 99 -3.14 13.20 18.56
N MET A 100 -4.27 12.52 18.38
CA MET A 100 -4.89 12.34 17.07
C MET A 100 -5.11 13.64 16.28
N ASP A 101 -5.28 14.81 16.93
CA ASP A 101 -5.42 16.09 16.21
C ASP A 101 -4.13 16.51 15.51
N HIS A 102 -2.98 16.31 16.16
CA HIS A 102 -1.68 16.64 15.58
C HIS A 102 -1.32 15.68 14.45
N LEU A 103 -1.58 14.38 14.63
CA LEU A 103 -1.40 13.40 13.56
C LEU A 103 -2.29 13.72 12.35
N MET A 104 -3.54 14.12 12.58
CA MET A 104 -4.44 14.54 11.50
C MET A 104 -3.92 15.78 10.77
N GLU A 105 -3.32 16.74 11.47
CA GLU A 105 -2.68 17.91 10.84
C GLU A 105 -1.53 17.52 9.94
N LEU A 106 -0.60 16.70 10.45
CA LEU A 106 0.52 16.21 9.67
C LEU A 106 0.04 15.43 8.45
N PHE A 107 -0.98 14.57 8.61
CA PHE A 107 -1.56 13.79 7.52
C PHE A 107 -2.18 14.68 6.43
N LEU A 108 -3.01 15.65 6.81
CA LEU A 108 -3.68 16.55 5.87
C LEU A 108 -2.71 17.50 5.15
N ASP A 109 -1.58 17.83 5.79
CA ASP A 109 -0.49 18.63 5.22
C ASP A 109 0.51 17.79 4.39
N GLY A 110 0.39 16.46 4.39
CA GLY A 110 1.34 15.56 3.71
C GLY A 110 2.70 15.47 4.40
N LYS A 111 2.78 15.83 5.68
CA LYS A 111 3.98 15.73 6.54
C LYS A 111 4.05 14.38 7.25
N VAL A 112 3.69 13.32 6.54
CA VAL A 112 3.72 11.92 7.00
C VAL A 112 4.41 11.06 5.95
N LEU A 113 4.78 9.84 6.33
CA LEU A 113 5.26 8.85 5.37
C LEU A 113 4.21 8.66 4.26
N GLY A 114 4.63 8.75 3.00
CA GLY A 114 3.76 8.65 1.83
C GLY A 114 3.27 10.00 1.27
N SER A 115 3.52 11.12 1.97
CA SER A 115 3.12 12.48 1.58
C SER A 115 1.59 12.67 1.52
N LEU A 116 1.08 13.53 0.64
CA LEU A 116 -0.34 13.85 0.52
C LEU A 116 -1.15 12.64 0.02
N TRP A 117 -1.94 12.05 0.90
CA TRP A 117 -2.82 10.92 0.56
C TRP A 117 -3.77 11.21 -0.62
N PHE A 118 -4.40 12.38 -0.65
CA PHE A 118 -5.31 12.76 -1.73
C PHE A 118 -4.60 12.79 -3.10
N ASP A 119 -3.38 13.31 -3.14
CA ASP A 119 -2.60 13.40 -4.37
C ASP A 119 -2.14 12.01 -4.83
N HIS A 120 -1.77 11.14 -3.89
CA HIS A 120 -1.45 9.74 -4.18
C HIS A 120 -2.65 9.02 -4.82
N ILE A 121 -3.83 9.05 -4.19
CA ILE A 121 -5.01 8.37 -4.71
C ILE A 121 -5.41 8.92 -6.09
N ARG A 122 -5.42 10.24 -6.25
CA ARG A 122 -5.76 10.86 -7.54
C ARG A 122 -4.72 10.56 -8.62
N GLY A 123 -3.44 10.58 -8.26
CA GLY A 123 -2.34 10.37 -9.20
C GLY A 123 -2.31 8.94 -9.76
N TRP A 124 -2.64 7.95 -8.94
CA TRP A 124 -2.65 6.54 -9.34
C TRP A 124 -3.97 6.05 -9.90
N TYR A 125 -5.08 6.77 -9.69
CA TYR A 125 -6.39 6.35 -10.15
C TYR A 125 -6.48 6.19 -11.67
N ASP A 126 -5.90 7.12 -12.43
CA ASP A 126 -5.88 7.06 -13.90
C ASP A 126 -5.11 5.84 -14.44
N PHE A 127 -4.24 5.24 -13.61
CA PHE A 127 -3.48 4.03 -13.93
C PHE A 127 -4.09 2.77 -13.30
N SER A 128 -5.10 2.93 -12.45
CA SER A 128 -5.70 1.84 -11.72
C SER A 128 -6.90 1.26 -12.47
N ASN A 129 -6.96 -0.07 -12.54
CA ASN A 129 -8.21 -0.79 -12.81
C ASN A 129 -9.04 -0.85 -11.50
N ALA A 130 -9.37 0.32 -10.93
CA ALA A 130 -9.98 0.43 -9.61
C ALA A 130 -11.33 -0.30 -9.54
N HIS A 131 -11.34 -1.44 -8.86
CA HIS A 131 -12.54 -2.15 -8.46
C HIS A 131 -12.64 -2.12 -6.93
N SER A 132 -13.83 -1.87 -6.40
CA SER A 132 -14.06 -1.91 -4.95
C SER A 132 -13.99 -3.35 -4.46
N PHE A 133 -12.99 -3.65 -3.62
CA PHE A 133 -12.84 -4.94 -2.94
C PHE A 133 -13.92 -5.07 -1.86
N GLN A 134 -14.99 -5.82 -2.15
CA GLN A 134 -16.09 -6.06 -1.21
C GLN A 134 -15.80 -7.24 -0.26
N ASP A 135 -15.23 -8.32 -0.79
CA ASP A 135 -14.79 -9.48 -0.02
C ASP A 135 -13.45 -10.02 -0.51
N LEU A 136 -12.77 -10.75 0.37
CA LEU A 136 -11.43 -11.28 0.14
C LEU A 136 -11.36 -12.21 -1.07
N ARG A 137 -12.33 -13.12 -1.23
CA ARG A 137 -12.29 -14.10 -2.32
C ARG A 137 -12.44 -13.40 -3.67
N SER A 138 -13.39 -12.47 -3.77
CA SER A 138 -13.58 -11.66 -4.98
C SER A 138 -12.33 -10.84 -5.31
N SER A 139 -11.64 -10.33 -4.30
CA SER A 139 -10.37 -9.60 -4.46
C SER A 139 -9.27 -10.51 -5.05
N VAL A 140 -9.15 -11.73 -4.53
CA VAL A 140 -8.19 -12.72 -5.05
C VAL A 140 -8.51 -13.07 -6.50
N PHE A 141 -9.77 -13.28 -6.86
CA PHE A 141 -10.16 -13.53 -8.25
C PHE A 141 -9.84 -12.36 -9.19
N GLN A 142 -10.07 -11.12 -8.76
CA GLN A 142 -9.71 -9.94 -9.54
C GLN A 142 -8.19 -9.87 -9.78
N ILE A 143 -7.38 -10.18 -8.77
CA ILE A 143 -5.93 -10.22 -8.90
C ILE A 143 -5.52 -11.36 -9.86
N ILE A 144 -6.07 -12.56 -9.72
CA ILE A 144 -5.80 -13.69 -10.62
C ILE A 144 -6.12 -13.33 -12.07
N SER A 145 -7.29 -12.70 -12.30
CA SER A 145 -7.71 -12.25 -13.62
C SER A 145 -6.78 -11.16 -14.18
N PHE A 146 -6.35 -10.21 -13.34
CA PHE A 146 -5.42 -9.15 -13.75
C PHE A 146 -4.04 -9.71 -14.11
N LEU A 147 -3.58 -10.72 -13.36
CA LEU A 147 -2.29 -11.39 -13.59
C LEU A 147 -2.34 -12.43 -14.73
N GLU A 148 -3.49 -12.61 -15.37
CA GLU A 148 -3.73 -13.61 -16.41
C GLU A 148 -3.26 -15.02 -15.97
N LYS A 149 -3.55 -15.39 -14.71
CA LYS A 149 -3.24 -16.70 -14.15
C LYS A 149 -4.46 -17.60 -14.13
N GLU A 150 -4.22 -18.89 -14.25
CA GLU A 150 -5.24 -19.93 -14.08
C GLU A 150 -4.94 -20.69 -12.80
N LEU A 151 -5.88 -20.63 -11.85
CA LEU A 151 -5.84 -21.35 -10.58
C LEU A 151 -7.12 -22.18 -10.44
N SER A 152 -7.03 -23.37 -9.86
CA SER A 152 -8.19 -24.17 -9.48
C SER A 152 -8.89 -23.56 -8.26
N GLU A 153 -10.15 -23.97 -7.99
CA GLU A 153 -10.87 -23.53 -6.80
C GLU A 153 -10.12 -23.89 -5.51
N GLU A 154 -9.49 -25.07 -5.46
CA GLU A 154 -8.68 -25.50 -4.31
C GLU A 154 -7.44 -24.60 -4.11
N GLU A 155 -6.84 -24.14 -5.20
CA GLU A 155 -5.71 -23.22 -5.14
C GLU A 155 -6.12 -21.82 -4.69
N VAL A 156 -7.28 -21.34 -5.16
CA VAL A 156 -7.88 -20.09 -4.68
C VAL A 156 -8.17 -20.19 -3.18
N ASP A 157 -8.72 -21.32 -2.72
CA ASP A 157 -8.96 -21.59 -1.30
C ASP A 157 -7.66 -21.59 -0.49
N ALA A 158 -6.58 -22.15 -1.05
CA ALA A 158 -5.27 -22.14 -0.42
C ALA A 158 -4.71 -20.71 -0.29
N VAL A 159 -4.91 -19.84 -1.29
CA VAL A 159 -4.51 -18.43 -1.23
C VAL A 159 -5.31 -17.68 -0.17
N VAL A 160 -6.64 -17.85 -0.15
CA VAL A 160 -7.55 -17.19 0.79
C VAL A 160 -7.29 -17.62 2.23
N SER A 161 -7.04 -18.92 2.47
CA SER A 161 -6.82 -19.46 3.82
C SER A 161 -5.45 -19.10 4.42
N GLN A 162 -4.43 -18.86 3.59
CA GLN A 162 -3.08 -18.55 4.07
C GLN A 162 -2.90 -17.11 4.55
N GLN A 163 -3.94 -16.28 4.48
CA GLN A 163 -3.88 -14.91 5.00
C GLN A 163 -3.82 -14.79 6.51
N ASP A 164 -4.20 -15.85 7.24
CA ASP A 164 -4.10 -15.86 8.71
C ASP A 164 -2.65 -15.90 9.23
N ILE A 165 -1.66 -16.10 8.34
CA ILE A 165 -0.23 -16.18 8.71
C ILE A 165 0.30 -14.85 9.27
N GLY A 166 -0.32 -13.71 8.93
CA GLY A 166 0.04 -12.40 9.48
C GLY A 166 -0.36 -12.18 10.96
N LYS A 167 -1.16 -13.06 11.56
CA LYS A 167 -1.69 -12.85 12.92
C LYS A 167 -0.76 -13.35 14.06
N ARG A 168 0.41 -13.92 13.75
CA ARG A 168 1.14 -14.80 14.69
C ARG A 168 2.59 -14.45 15.01
N THR A 169 3.01 -13.18 15.03
CA THR A 169 4.35 -12.81 15.52
C THR A 169 4.30 -11.72 16.58
N GLU A 170 4.56 -12.09 17.84
CA GLU A 170 4.66 -11.14 18.97
C GLU A 170 5.62 -9.99 18.63
N GLY A 171 5.14 -8.74 18.75
CA GLY A 171 5.77 -7.50 18.22
C GLY A 171 5.00 -6.83 17.07
N ASN A 172 4.02 -7.54 16.49
CA ASN A 172 2.96 -7.17 15.54
C ASN A 172 3.00 -5.79 14.82
N PHE A 173 3.66 -5.76 13.65
CA PHE A 173 3.41 -4.75 12.59
C PHE A 173 1.95 -4.75 12.08
N LEU A 174 1.24 -5.87 12.27
CA LEU A 174 -0.15 -6.10 11.88
C LEU A 174 -1.08 -5.92 13.09
N ARG A 175 -2.00 -4.94 13.02
CA ARG A 175 -2.80 -4.47 14.18
C ARG A 175 -4.14 -5.18 14.34
N LYS A 176 -5.17 -4.76 13.58
CA LYS A 176 -6.54 -5.32 13.63
C LYS A 176 -7.04 -5.82 12.28
N GLY A 177 -6.69 -5.12 11.18
CA GLY A 177 -7.17 -5.48 9.84
C GLY A 177 -8.68 -5.31 9.65
N ILE A 178 -9.31 -4.37 10.37
CA ILE A 178 -10.77 -4.16 10.38
C ILE A 178 -11.09 -2.84 9.68
N VAL A 179 -11.96 -2.88 8.68
CA VAL A 179 -12.56 -1.71 8.04
C VAL A 179 -13.48 -0.98 9.04
N GLY A 180 -13.40 0.34 9.11
CA GLY A 180 -14.26 1.15 9.96
C GLY A 180 -13.80 1.31 11.41
N ASP A 181 -12.64 0.73 11.80
CA ASP A 181 -12.12 0.86 13.17
C ASP A 181 -11.88 2.33 13.58
N TRP A 182 -11.73 3.26 12.62
CA TRP A 182 -11.64 4.71 12.85
C TRP A 182 -12.79 5.27 13.68
N LYS A 183 -14.00 4.68 13.61
CA LYS A 183 -15.18 5.09 14.38
C LYS A 183 -14.96 4.98 15.90
N HIS A 184 -14.01 4.16 16.34
CA HIS A 184 -13.66 4.00 17.75
C HIS A 184 -12.52 4.93 18.22
N HIS A 185 -11.84 5.62 17.29
CA HIS A 185 -10.65 6.44 17.60
C HIS A 185 -10.88 7.93 17.38
N LEU A 186 -11.73 8.30 16.42
CA LEU A 186 -12.00 9.70 16.11
C LEU A 186 -13.18 10.25 16.92
N THR A 187 -12.98 11.43 17.49
CA THR A 187 -14.09 12.24 18.01
C THR A 187 -14.94 12.78 16.87
N VAL A 188 -16.18 13.19 17.17
CA VAL A 188 -17.09 13.82 16.19
C VAL A 188 -16.41 15.03 15.52
N LYS A 189 -15.76 15.90 16.30
CA LYS A 189 -15.07 17.10 15.79
C LYS A 189 -13.92 16.75 14.83
N GLN A 190 -13.16 15.70 15.13
CA GLN A 190 -12.09 15.21 14.27
C GLN A 190 -12.65 14.64 12.97
N ASN A 191 -13.72 13.85 13.06
CA ASN A 191 -14.39 13.30 11.89
C ASN A 191 -14.90 14.41 10.96
N GLU A 192 -15.64 15.38 11.50
CA GLU A 192 -16.13 16.53 10.73
C GLU A 192 -14.99 17.35 10.10
N ARG A 193 -13.84 17.47 10.78
CA ARG A 193 -12.66 18.15 10.24
C ARG A 193 -12.13 17.41 9.02
N PHE A 194 -11.98 16.10 9.11
CA PHE A 194 -11.53 15.27 8.01
C PHE A 194 -12.52 15.32 6.85
N ASP A 195 -13.81 15.13 7.11
CA ASP A 195 -14.88 15.14 6.10
C ASP A 195 -14.92 16.44 5.31
N ARG A 196 -14.79 17.60 5.97
CA ARG A 196 -14.72 18.90 5.28
C ARG A 196 -13.55 19.00 4.30
N VAL A 197 -12.41 18.42 4.62
CA VAL A 197 -11.24 18.42 3.73
C VAL A 197 -11.41 17.38 2.63
N PHE A 198 -11.87 16.18 2.98
CA PHE A 198 -12.14 15.09 2.05
C PHE A 198 -13.13 15.55 0.97
N GLN A 199 -14.29 16.08 1.36
CA GLN A 199 -15.28 16.60 0.43
C GLN A 199 -14.68 17.68 -0.47
N ARG A 200 -13.90 18.62 0.08
CA ARG A 200 -13.25 19.65 -0.74
C ARG A 200 -12.26 19.09 -1.77
N LYS A 201 -11.51 18.04 -1.42
CA LYS A 201 -10.44 17.47 -2.25
C LYS A 201 -10.93 16.39 -3.21
N MET A 202 -12.04 15.72 -2.87
CA MET A 202 -12.53 14.52 -3.54
C MET A 202 -13.94 14.64 -4.13
N LYS A 203 -14.63 15.77 -3.98
CA LYS A 203 -16.01 15.97 -4.51
C LYS A 203 -16.20 15.57 -5.97
N ASP A 204 -15.24 15.91 -6.83
CA ASP A 204 -15.31 15.64 -8.27
C ASP A 204 -14.52 14.38 -8.66
N PHE A 205 -14.20 13.52 -7.68
CA PHE A 205 -13.43 12.31 -7.91
C PHE A 205 -14.36 11.10 -8.13
N PRO A 206 -14.17 10.32 -9.21
CA PRO A 206 -15.12 9.26 -9.61
C PRO A 206 -15.07 8.00 -8.75
N LEU A 207 -14.04 7.83 -7.90
CA LEU A 207 -13.93 6.66 -7.00
C LEU A 207 -14.89 6.80 -5.82
N LYS A 208 -15.72 5.79 -5.60
CA LYS A 208 -16.55 5.65 -4.39
C LYS A 208 -15.78 4.90 -3.31
N PHE A 209 -15.70 5.47 -2.12
CA PHE A 209 -15.10 4.84 -0.96
C PHE A 209 -16.15 4.05 -0.18
N ILE A 210 -15.74 2.96 0.46
CA ILE A 210 -16.64 2.06 1.22
C ILE A 210 -17.32 2.74 2.42
N TRP A 211 -16.82 3.90 2.85
CA TRP A 211 -17.42 4.72 3.90
C TRP A 211 -18.22 5.92 3.34
N ASP A 212 -18.33 6.06 2.02
CA ASP A 212 -19.23 7.04 1.35
C ASP A 212 -20.69 6.55 1.36
N THR A 213 -21.03 5.56 2.18
CA THR A 213 -22.42 5.21 2.40
C THR A 213 -23.09 6.36 3.13
N ASP A 214 -23.90 7.13 2.41
CA ASP A 214 -25.03 7.82 2.99
C ASP A 214 -25.82 6.78 3.79
N GLU A 215 -25.71 6.83 5.12
CA GLU A 215 -26.67 6.15 5.99
C GLU A 215 -28.00 6.89 5.78
N GLU A 216 -28.77 6.47 4.76
CA GLU A 216 -30.23 6.67 4.71
C GLU A 216 -30.93 5.74 5.71
#